data_AF-A0A1J3GP36-F1
#
_entry.id   AF-A0A1J3GP36-F1
#
_cell.length_a   1.000
_cell.length_b   1.000
_cell.length_c   1.000
_cell.angle_alpha   90.00
_cell.angle_beta   90.00
_cell.angle_gamma   90.00
#
_symmetry.space_group_name_H-M   'P 1'
#
loop_
_entity.id
_entity.type
_entity.pdbx_description
1 polymer ?
#
loop_
_entity_poly.entity_id
_entity_poly.type
_entity_poly.pdbx_seq_one_letter_code
_entity_poly.pdbx_strand_id
1 'polypeptide(L)' 'QSVFGVDILVSDPFKNWEVFSYEENIRDPVFAWQLTKFSIRYLDSYTSDSFSSGGRDWVLKVYPNGVGNATGNSLSLF' A
#
# COMPACT_ATOMS: atom_id res chain seq x y z
N GLN A 1 -26.10 47.72 1.39
CA GLN A 1 -24.75 47.52 1.94
C GLN A 1 -24.72 46.13 2.54
N SER A 2 -23.81 45.26 2.11
CA SER A 2 -23.72 43.87 2.58
C SER A 2 -22.40 43.68 3.31
N VAL A 3 -22.41 43.00 4.46
CA VAL A 3 -21.22 42.68 5.25
C VAL A 3 -21.18 41.18 5.40
N PHE A 4 -20.10 40.55 4.93
CA PHE A 4 -19.84 39.13 5.14
C PHE A 4 -18.88 38.97 6.32
N GLY A 5 -19.22 38.08 7.25
CA GLY A 5 -18.34 37.62 8.32
C GLY A 5 -17.70 36.28 7.94
N VAL A 6 -16.45 36.08 8.38
CA VAL A 6 -15.76 34.79 8.33
C VAL A 6 -15.52 34.33 9.76
N ASP A 7 -15.89 33.09 10.08
CA ASP A 7 -15.55 32.47 11.36
C ASP A 7 -14.27 31.66 11.19
N ILE A 8 -13.24 32.03 11.95
CA ILE A 8 -11.97 31.30 12.00
C ILE A 8 -11.97 30.49 13.29
N LEU A 9 -12.13 29.17 13.16
CA LEU A 9 -12.00 28.24 14.29
C LEU A 9 -10.54 27.75 14.36
N VAL A 10 -9.77 28.28 15.32
CA VAL A 10 -8.46 27.72 15.65
C VAL A 10 -8.70 26.57 16.64
N SER A 11 -8.53 25.34 16.18
CA SER A 11 -8.48 24.17 17.06
C SER A 11 -7.04 23.95 17.52
N ASP A 12 -6.88 23.49 18.77
CA ASP A 12 -5.57 23.08 19.25
C ASP A 12 -5.00 22.01 18.30
N PRO A 13 -3.74 22.12 17.86
CA PRO A 13 -3.15 21.14 16.98
C PRO A 13 -3.20 19.77 17.66
N PHE A 14 -3.89 18.82 17.03
CA PHE A 14 -3.98 17.46 17.53
C PHE A 14 -2.57 16.91 17.76
N LYS A 15 -2.30 16.44 18.99
CA LYS A 15 -0.96 16.05 19.44
C LYS A 15 -0.35 14.88 18.64
N ASN A 16 -1.19 14.08 17.99
CA ASN A 16 -0.79 12.97 17.12
C ASN A 16 -1.53 13.13 15.78
N TRP A 17 -0.80 13.55 14.75
CA TRP A 17 -1.25 13.54 13.36
C TRP A 17 -0.35 12.57 12.59
N GLU A 18 -0.92 11.76 11.70
CA GLU A 18 -0.12 11.04 10.70
C GLU A 18 0.38 12.06 9.68
N VAL A 19 1.60 12.57 9.88
CA VAL A 19 2.25 13.43 8.89
C VAL A 19 2.56 12.56 7.69
N PHE A 20 1.69 12.59 6.68
CA PHE A 20 2.00 12.07 5.36
C PHE A 20 2.94 13.05 4.66
N SER A 21 4.22 12.99 5.01
CA SER A 21 5.28 13.62 4.22
C SER A 21 5.60 12.69 3.07
N TYR A 22 5.42 13.15 1.83
CA TYR A 22 6.13 12.55 0.71
C TYR A 22 7.62 12.68 1.03
N GLU A 23 8.33 11.56 1.11
CA GLU A 23 9.77 11.65 1.05
C GLU A 23 10.12 12.24 -0.31
N GLU A 24 10.52 13.52 -0.33
CA GLU A 24 11.00 14.22 -1.54
C GLU A 24 12.22 13.50 -2.17
N ASN A 25 12.77 12.52 -1.45
CA ASN A 25 13.74 11.56 -1.92
C ASN A 25 13.25 10.15 -1.58
N ILE A 26 12.25 9.61 -2.29
CA ILE A 26 12.13 8.15 -2.41
C ILE A 26 13.36 7.67 -3.20
N ARG A 27 14.51 7.62 -2.52
CA ARG A 27 15.71 6.92 -2.98
C ARG A 27 15.66 5.44 -2.56
N ASP A 28 14.61 5.05 -1.82
CA ASP A 28 14.42 3.76 -1.17
C ASP A 28 13.61 2.75 -2.01
N PRO A 29 13.77 1.44 -1.74
CA PRO A 29 14.23 0.45 -2.69
C PRO A 29 13.10 -0.06 -3.59
N VAL A 30 13.40 -0.20 -4.88
CA VAL A 30 12.59 -1.03 -5.78
C VAL A 30 12.67 -2.48 -5.28
N PHE A 31 11.65 -2.92 -4.54
CA PHE A 31 11.54 -4.33 -4.19
C PHE A 31 11.07 -5.11 -5.42
N ALA A 32 12.03 -5.77 -6.07
CA ALA A 32 11.77 -6.62 -7.22
C ALA A 32 11.61 -8.08 -6.76
N TRP A 33 10.39 -8.60 -6.83
CA TRP A 33 10.12 -10.01 -6.54
C TRP A 33 9.93 -10.81 -7.83
N GLN A 34 10.85 -11.72 -8.10
CA GLN A 34 10.77 -12.60 -9.27
C GLN A 34 10.14 -13.95 -8.91
N LEU A 35 8.89 -14.15 -9.33
CA LEU A 35 8.20 -15.42 -9.14
C LEU A 35 8.55 -16.39 -10.27
N THR A 36 9.57 -17.23 -10.03
CA THR A 36 10.05 -18.21 -11.02
C THR A 36 9.09 -19.40 -11.14
N LYS A 37 9.10 -20.08 -12.30
CA LYS A 37 8.34 -21.32 -12.54
C LYS A 37 6.82 -21.14 -12.35
N PHE A 38 6.29 -19.95 -12.63
CA PHE A 38 4.88 -19.59 -12.43
C PHE A 38 3.90 -20.59 -13.04
N SER A 39 4.18 -21.08 -14.26
CA SER A 39 3.30 -22.00 -14.99
C SER A 39 3.23 -23.43 -14.44
N ILE A 40 4.15 -23.81 -13.55
CA ILE A 40 4.23 -25.17 -12.98
C ILE A 40 4.06 -25.16 -11.45
N ARG A 41 3.60 -24.03 -10.92
CA ARG A 41 3.49 -23.75 -9.50
C ARG A 41 2.00 -23.87 -9.12
N TYR A 42 1.67 -24.84 -8.25
CA TYR A 42 0.29 -25.25 -7.96
C TYR A 42 -0.25 -24.80 -6.61
N LEU A 43 0.52 -24.02 -5.83
CA LEU A 43 0.00 -23.42 -4.60
C LEU A 43 -1.03 -22.33 -4.94
N ASP A 44 -2.07 -22.25 -4.11
CA ASP A 44 -3.12 -21.24 -4.22
C ASP A 44 -2.58 -19.81 -4.03
N SER A 45 -1.49 -19.65 -3.27
CA SER A 45 -0.82 -18.36 -3.11
C SER A 45 0.68 -18.49 -2.85
N TYR A 46 1.40 -17.39 -3.08
CA TYR A 46 2.81 -17.22 -2.76
C TYR A 46 3.01 -15.93 -1.98
N THR A 47 3.94 -15.95 -1.04
CA THR A 47 4.34 -14.77 -0.26
C THR A 47 5.79 -14.45 -0.58
N SER A 48 6.11 -13.16 -0.73
CA SER A 48 7.48 -12.70 -0.94
C SER A 48 8.29 -12.81 0.35
N ASP A 49 9.60 -12.59 0.24
CA ASP A 49 10.41 -12.24 1.39
C ASP A 49 9.96 -10.89 1.97
N SER A 50 10.23 -10.67 3.26
CA SER A 50 9.94 -9.39 3.92
C SER A 50 10.88 -8.29 3.44
N PHE A 51 10.35 -7.08 3.27
CA PHE A 51 11.13 -5.90 2.91
C PHE A 51 10.60 -4.65 3.64
N SER A 52 11.49 -3.71 3.93
CA SER A 52 11.12 -2.48 4.63
C SER A 52 10.96 -1.34 3.63
N SER A 53 9.87 -0.58 3.74
CA SER A 53 9.61 0.62 2.93
C SER A 53 8.68 1.57 3.67
N GLY A 54 8.96 2.88 3.60
CA GLY A 54 8.18 3.90 4.30
C GLY A 54 8.11 3.70 5.82
N GLY A 55 9.19 3.22 6.43
CA GLY A 55 9.28 2.97 7.88
C GLY A 55 8.45 1.78 8.39
N ARG A 56 7.99 0.89 7.50
CA ARG A 56 7.24 -0.33 7.86
C ARG A 56 7.81 -1.55 7.15
N ASP A 57 7.63 -2.72 7.75
CA ASP A 57 7.96 -4.00 7.13
C ASP A 57 6.74 -4.56 6.40
N TRP A 58 6.97 -5.01 5.17
CA TRP A 58 5.96 -5.47 4.23
C TRP A 58 6.29 -6.87 3.70
N VAL A 59 5.25 -7.55 3.22
CA VAL A 59 5.34 -8.72 2.35
C VAL A 59 4.29 -8.57 1.26
N LEU A 60 4.57 -9.10 0.07
CA LEU A 60 3.57 -9.22 -0.99
C LEU A 60 2.97 -10.62 -0.96
N LYS A 61 1.65 -10.73 -1.13
CA LYS A 61 0.97 -12.02 -1.28
C LYS A 61 0.20 -12.08 -2.58
N VAL A 62 0.55 -13.04 -3.44
CA VAL A 62 -0.08 -13.22 -4.75
C VAL A 62 -0.87 -14.51 -4.81
N TYR A 63 -2.06 -14.43 -5.39
CA TYR A 63 -2.92 -15.56 -5.73
C TYR A 63 -3.01 -15.63 -7.25
N PRO A 64 -2.26 -16.53 -7.92
CA PRO A 64 -2.22 -16.59 -9.38
C PRO A 64 -3.59 -16.79 -10.04
N ASN A 65 -4.45 -17.57 -9.39
CA ASN A 65 -5.81 -17.86 -9.86
C ASN A 65 -6.87 -17.00 -9.16
N GLY A 66 -6.46 -15.94 -8.46
CA GLY A 66 -7.36 -15.00 -7.81
C GLY A 66 -8.01 -15.53 -6.54
N VAL A 67 -8.64 -14.63 -5.79
CA VAL A 67 -9.36 -14.95 -4.56
C VAL A 67 -10.72 -14.25 -4.52
N GLY A 68 -11.70 -14.86 -3.83
CA GLY A 68 -13.06 -14.32 -3.73
C GLY A 68 -13.73 -14.23 -5.10
N ASN A 69 -14.29 -13.07 -5.43
CA ASN A 69 -14.96 -12.83 -6.71
C ASN A 69 -14.02 -12.92 -7.93
N ALA A 70 -12.70 -12.87 -7.72
CA ALA A 70 -11.69 -12.98 -8.77
C ALA A 70 -11.22 -14.42 -9.02
N THR A 71 -11.67 -15.39 -8.22
CA THR A 71 -11.22 -16.80 -8.31
C THR A 71 -11.49 -17.37 -9.71
N GLY A 72 -10.48 -18.00 -10.30
CA GLY A 72 -10.53 -18.62 -11.63
C GLY A 72 -10.35 -17.67 -12.81
N ASN A 73 -10.46 -16.35 -12.59
CA ASN A 73 -10.62 -15.38 -13.68
C ASN A 73 -9.59 -14.25 -13.66
N SER A 74 -8.86 -14.06 -12.57
CA SER A 74 -7.90 -12.96 -12.44
C SER A 74 -6.79 -13.33 -11.47
N LEU A 75 -5.69 -12.59 -11.51
CA LEU A 75 -4.67 -12.62 -10.48
C LEU A 75 -5.02 -11.61 -9.39
N SER A 76 -4.85 -11.99 -8.12
CA SER A 76 -5.01 -11.07 -6.98
C SER A 76 -3.67 -10.86 -6.28
N LEU A 77 -3.38 -9.61 -5.92
CA LEU A 77 -2.16 -9.19 -5.21
C LEU A 77 -2.56 -8.33 -4.02
N PHE A 78 -1.99 -8.62 -2.86
CA PHE A 78 -2.16 -7.90 -1.60
C PHE A 78 -0.80 -7.54 -1.01
#